data_AF-F2CEM1-F1
#
_entry.id   AF-F2CEM1-F1
#
_cell.length_a   1.000
_cell.length_b   1.000
_cell.length_c   1.000
_cell.angle_alpha   90.00
_cell.angle_beta   90.00
_cell.angle_gamma   90.00
#
_symmetry.space_group_name_H-M   'P 1'
#
loop_
_entity.id
_entity.type
_entity.pdbx_description
1 polymer ?
#
loop_
_entity_poly.entity_id
_entity_poly.type
_entity_poly.pdbx_seq_one_letter_code
_entity_poly.pdbx_strand_id
1 'polypeptide(L)'
;MEEMKKRKKILYIISSFFFALVLFVYATSSSYQNNTGVRQVTSETYTNTVSNVPIDIKYDSENYFISGFTSEVSVALTGSNRVNLASEMQESTRKFRVVADLSKATEGTVEIPLKVENLPSGLTATVTPQKISVKIGKKASKKVEVRYLITDSQVAENVSISGVTLENKEATVTSDEETLSKIESVVAILPTNVIITGNYSGTAPLQAVDGQGNVMPSVVTPFETTMRVNTKTADSSGSSSSNSSSNTSSSNKN
;
A
#
# COMPACT_ATOMS: atom_id res chain seq x y z
N MET A 1 47.20 19.86 -86.40
CA MET A 1 46.81 20.29 -85.03
C MET A 1 45.73 19.41 -84.38
N GLU A 2 45.04 18.55 -85.13
CA GLU A 2 43.89 17.78 -84.66
C GLU A 2 44.26 16.51 -83.85
N GLU A 3 45.33 15.83 -84.24
CA GLU A 3 45.86 14.63 -83.55
C GLU A 3 46.27 14.88 -82.08
N MET A 4 46.89 16.03 -81.79
CA MET A 4 47.28 16.37 -80.41
C MET A 4 46.08 16.61 -79.48
N LYS A 5 44.95 17.08 -80.02
CA LYS A 5 43.73 17.33 -79.23
C LYS A 5 43.03 16.02 -78.86
N LYS A 6 43.09 15.01 -79.74
CA LYS A 6 42.55 13.66 -79.51
C LYS A 6 43.35 12.88 -78.46
N ARG A 7 44.69 12.96 -78.50
CA ARG A 7 45.59 12.35 -77.49
C ARG A 7 45.38 12.93 -76.08
N LYS A 8 45.18 14.24 -75.97
CA LYS A 8 44.86 14.90 -74.67
C LYS A 8 43.52 14.44 -74.10
N LYS A 9 42.48 14.30 -74.94
CA LYS A 9 41.18 13.76 -74.51
C LYS A 9 41.28 12.30 -74.04
N ILE A 10 42.04 11.46 -74.74
CA ILE A 10 42.31 10.08 -74.32
C ILE A 10 43.05 10.05 -72.97
N LEU A 11 44.03 10.93 -72.76
CA LEU A 11 44.76 11.04 -71.49
C LEU A 11 43.85 11.44 -70.34
N TYR A 12 42.90 12.37 -70.54
CA TYR A 12 41.93 12.73 -69.52
C TYR A 12 40.98 11.59 -69.16
N ILE A 13 40.54 10.79 -70.14
CA ILE A 13 39.69 9.62 -69.91
C ILE A 13 40.43 8.55 -69.10
N ILE A 14 41.70 8.28 -69.45
CA ILE A 14 42.53 7.31 -68.72
C ILE A 14 42.81 7.80 -67.30
N SER A 15 43.13 9.09 -67.13
CA SER A 15 43.38 9.69 -65.82
C SER A 15 42.14 9.68 -64.93
N SER A 16 40.94 9.95 -65.46
CA SER A 16 39.72 9.94 -64.66
C SER A 16 39.33 8.50 -64.26
N PHE A 17 39.52 7.54 -65.15
CA PHE A 17 39.26 6.13 -64.86
C PHE A 17 40.20 5.58 -63.80
N PHE A 18 41.48 5.95 -63.85
CA PHE A 18 42.45 5.59 -62.82
C PHE A 18 42.06 6.16 -61.45
N PHE A 19 41.72 7.44 -61.37
CA PHE A 19 41.28 8.06 -60.11
C PHE A 19 39.98 7.44 -59.58
N ALA A 20 39.02 7.12 -60.45
CA ALA A 20 37.80 6.45 -60.06
C ALA A 20 38.07 5.07 -59.46
N LEU A 21 39.02 4.31 -60.02
CA LEU A 21 39.41 2.99 -59.50
C LEU A 21 40.09 3.11 -58.14
N VAL A 22 40.98 4.08 -57.96
CA VAL A 22 41.63 4.37 -56.67
C VAL A 22 40.60 4.74 -55.61
N LEU A 23 39.64 5.62 -55.94
CA LEU A 23 38.53 5.98 -55.06
C LEU A 23 37.63 4.80 -54.72
N PHE A 24 37.32 3.94 -55.70
CA PHE A 24 36.51 2.75 -55.50
C PHE A 24 37.17 1.74 -54.56
N VAL A 25 38.47 1.49 -54.74
CA VAL A 25 39.25 0.61 -53.86
C VAL A 25 39.39 1.22 -52.47
N TYR A 26 39.62 2.53 -52.36
CA TYR A 26 39.69 3.22 -51.07
C TYR A 26 38.36 3.15 -50.32
N ALA A 27 37.25 3.49 -50.96
CA ALA A 27 35.90 3.43 -50.38
C ALA A 27 35.50 2.00 -50.00
N THR A 28 35.84 1.02 -50.85
CA THR A 28 35.63 -0.40 -50.55
C THR A 28 36.48 -0.83 -49.36
N SER A 29 37.79 -0.53 -49.34
CA SER A 29 38.68 -0.95 -48.24
C SER A 29 38.29 -0.36 -46.88
N SER A 30 37.75 0.86 -46.86
CA SER A 30 37.23 1.51 -45.65
C SER A 30 35.82 1.02 -45.26
N SER A 31 35.03 0.53 -46.21
CA SER A 31 33.72 -0.10 -45.93
C SER A 31 33.84 -1.58 -45.51
N TYR A 32 34.99 -2.21 -45.74
CA TYR A 32 35.30 -3.59 -45.34
C TYR A 32 36.25 -3.68 -44.14
N GLN A 33 36.23 -2.70 -43.21
CA GLN A 33 36.52 -3.02 -41.82
C GLN A 33 35.35 -3.83 -41.27
N ASN A 34 35.37 -5.13 -41.59
CA ASN A 34 34.64 -6.16 -40.88
C ASN A 34 35.02 -6.08 -39.40
N ASN A 35 34.28 -5.26 -38.66
CA ASN A 35 34.17 -5.35 -37.22
C ASN A 35 33.52 -6.71 -36.92
N THR A 36 34.34 -7.75 -36.92
CA THR A 36 34.07 -9.04 -36.26
C THR A 36 34.25 -8.91 -34.74
N GLY A 37 34.21 -7.69 -34.21
CA GLY A 37 33.71 -7.46 -32.87
C GLY A 37 32.26 -7.91 -32.85
N VAL A 38 32.07 -9.17 -32.46
CA VAL A 38 30.84 -9.72 -31.91
C VAL A 38 30.02 -8.56 -31.37
N ARG A 39 28.86 -8.27 -31.99
CA ARG A 39 27.81 -7.54 -31.29
C ARG A 39 27.49 -8.39 -30.07
N GLN A 40 28.24 -8.21 -28.98
CA GLN A 40 27.76 -8.49 -27.66
C GLN A 40 26.58 -7.55 -27.53
N VAL A 41 25.41 -8.05 -27.93
CA VAL A 41 24.16 -7.55 -27.40
C VAL A 41 24.26 -7.90 -25.92
N THR A 42 24.96 -7.08 -25.15
CA THR A 42 24.78 -7.04 -23.70
C THR A 42 23.33 -6.68 -23.54
N SER A 43 22.50 -7.69 -23.31
CA SER A 43 21.10 -7.49 -22.98
C SER A 43 21.08 -6.63 -21.72
N GLU A 44 20.85 -5.33 -21.88
CA GLU A 44 20.73 -4.41 -20.78
C GLU A 44 19.65 -4.94 -19.84
N THR A 45 20.04 -5.15 -18.59
CA THR A 45 19.15 -5.67 -17.58
C THR A 45 18.72 -4.49 -16.71
N TYR A 46 17.42 -4.27 -16.62
CA TYR A 46 16.83 -3.21 -15.83
C TYR A 46 16.37 -3.79 -14.50
N THR A 47 16.59 -3.03 -13.42
CA THR A 47 16.10 -3.40 -12.09
C THR A 47 15.22 -2.29 -11.56
N ASN A 48 14.03 -2.65 -11.08
CA ASN A 48 13.11 -1.75 -10.41
C ASN A 48 12.61 -2.40 -9.12
N THR A 49 12.43 -1.60 -8.08
CA THR A 49 11.89 -2.08 -6.80
C THR A 49 10.44 -1.66 -6.68
N VAL A 50 9.60 -2.62 -6.34
CA VAL A 50 8.19 -2.43 -6.04
C VAL A 50 8.03 -2.52 -4.52
N SER A 51 7.56 -1.46 -3.90
CA SER A 51 7.27 -1.42 -2.45
C SER A 51 5.81 -1.74 -2.17
N ASN A 52 5.49 -1.98 -0.90
CA ASN A 52 4.11 -2.17 -0.42
C ASN A 52 3.40 -3.33 -1.11
N VAL A 53 4.13 -4.42 -1.37
CA VAL A 53 3.56 -5.63 -1.97
C VAL A 53 2.96 -6.49 -0.85
N PRO A 54 1.64 -6.75 -0.84
CA PRO A 54 1.02 -7.56 0.20
C PRO A 54 1.47 -9.02 0.13
N ILE A 55 1.57 -9.66 1.29
CA ILE A 55 1.87 -11.09 1.41
C ILE A 55 0.56 -11.88 1.49
N ASP A 56 0.38 -12.83 0.58
CA ASP A 56 -0.73 -13.79 0.57
C ASP A 56 -0.33 -15.02 1.40
N ILE A 57 -0.82 -15.06 2.64
CA ILE A 57 -0.48 -16.12 3.61
C ILE A 57 -1.56 -17.19 3.60
N LYS A 58 -1.17 -18.42 3.24
CA LYS A 58 -2.05 -19.59 3.26
C LYS A 58 -1.94 -20.30 4.61
N TYR A 59 -3.04 -20.32 5.37
CA TYR A 59 -3.15 -21.00 6.66
C TYR A 59 -4.61 -21.38 6.94
N ASP A 60 -4.85 -22.19 7.97
CA ASP A 60 -6.19 -22.52 8.44
C ASP A 60 -6.73 -21.40 9.34
N SER A 61 -7.44 -20.46 8.72
CA SER A 61 -8.06 -19.30 9.38
C SER A 61 -9.28 -19.63 10.24
N GLU A 62 -9.78 -20.86 10.18
CA GLU A 62 -10.91 -21.30 10.99
C GLU A 62 -10.46 -21.70 12.39
N ASN A 63 -9.36 -22.44 12.49
CA ASN A 63 -8.84 -22.94 13.77
C ASN A 63 -7.71 -22.09 14.37
N TYR A 64 -6.97 -21.33 13.55
CA TYR A 64 -5.80 -20.59 13.99
C TYR A 64 -5.89 -19.09 13.72
N PHE A 65 -5.13 -18.34 14.50
CA PHE A 65 -4.91 -16.91 14.35
C PHE A 65 -3.41 -16.65 14.20
N ILE A 66 -3.05 -15.77 13.25
CA ILE A 66 -1.66 -15.42 12.96
C ILE A 66 -1.36 -13.96 13.28
N SER A 67 -0.19 -13.68 13.84
CA SER A 67 0.24 -12.33 14.21
C SER A 67 1.77 -12.17 14.18
N GLY A 68 2.26 -10.95 14.40
CA GLY A 68 3.69 -10.68 14.55
C GLY A 68 4.51 -10.65 13.25
N PHE A 69 3.86 -10.48 12.10
CA PHE A 69 4.51 -10.41 10.79
C PHE A 69 4.27 -9.06 10.09
N THR A 70 5.10 -8.74 9.10
CA THR A 70 4.87 -7.60 8.21
C THR A 70 3.85 -7.97 7.13
N SER A 71 2.81 -7.15 6.94
CA SER A 71 1.80 -7.40 5.90
C SER A 71 2.31 -7.14 4.48
N GLU A 72 3.39 -6.36 4.37
CA GLU A 72 3.92 -5.86 3.11
C GLU A 72 5.44 -6.03 3.02
N VAL A 73 5.93 -6.20 1.79
CA VAL A 73 7.35 -6.35 1.47
C VAL A 73 7.75 -5.55 0.23
N SER A 74 9.06 -5.42 0.03
CA SER A 74 9.63 -4.87 -1.20
C SER A 74 10.11 -6.00 -2.11
N VAL A 75 9.82 -5.89 -3.41
CA VAL A 75 10.23 -6.85 -4.43
C VAL A 75 11.07 -6.14 -5.49
N ALA A 76 12.35 -6.50 -5.58
CA ALA A 76 13.23 -6.07 -6.67
C ALA A 76 13.00 -6.97 -7.88
N LEU A 77 12.50 -6.38 -8.96
CA LEU A 77 12.28 -7.04 -10.24
C LEU A 77 13.40 -6.68 -11.20
N THR A 78 14.01 -7.70 -11.79
CA THR A 78 15.16 -7.57 -12.69
C THR A 78 14.85 -8.28 -14.01
N GLY A 79 15.03 -7.59 -15.14
CA GLY A 79 14.83 -8.20 -16.45
C GLY A 79 15.19 -7.28 -17.61
N SER A 80 15.35 -7.86 -18.80
CA SER A 80 15.68 -7.11 -20.02
C SER A 80 14.47 -6.60 -20.77
N ASN A 81 13.30 -7.24 -20.60
CA ASN A 81 12.05 -6.77 -21.18
C ASN A 81 11.42 -5.67 -20.33
N ARG A 82 11.64 -4.42 -20.75
CA ARG A 82 11.13 -3.22 -20.06
C ARG A 82 9.59 -3.13 -20.03
N VAL A 83 8.90 -3.68 -21.03
CA VAL A 83 7.43 -3.64 -21.07
C VAL A 83 6.84 -4.55 -20.00
N ASN A 84 7.36 -5.79 -19.90
CA ASN A 84 6.96 -6.71 -18.83
C ASN A 84 7.35 -6.17 -17.44
N LEU A 85 8.53 -5.56 -17.32
CA LEU A 85 8.97 -4.97 -16.07
C LEU A 85 8.03 -3.84 -15.62
N ALA A 86 7.67 -2.93 -16.53
CA ALA A 86 6.77 -1.83 -16.24
C ALA A 86 5.35 -2.32 -15.88
N SER A 87 4.85 -3.35 -16.56
CA SER A 87 3.52 -3.90 -16.24
C SER A 87 3.45 -4.54 -14.86
N GLU A 88 4.54 -5.16 -14.38
CA GLU A 88 4.58 -5.75 -13.03
C GLU A 88 4.78 -4.72 -11.92
N MET A 89 5.35 -3.55 -12.22
CA MET A 89 5.46 -2.46 -11.25
C MET A 89 4.09 -1.91 -10.87
N GLN A 90 3.21 -1.75 -11.86
CA GLN A 90 1.90 -1.16 -11.68
C GLN A 90 0.92 -2.13 -11.01
N GLU A 91 0.35 -1.75 -9.87
CA GLU A 91 -0.53 -2.60 -9.06
C GLU A 91 -1.72 -3.16 -9.85
N SER A 92 -2.35 -2.34 -10.70
CA SER A 92 -3.54 -2.74 -11.48
C SER A 92 -3.25 -3.76 -12.59
N THR A 93 -2.00 -3.90 -13.02
CA THR A 93 -1.59 -4.85 -14.07
C THR A 93 -0.64 -5.93 -13.57
N ARG A 94 -0.22 -5.85 -12.31
CA ARG A 94 0.67 -6.80 -11.65
C ARG A 94 0.04 -8.18 -11.60
N LYS A 95 0.79 -9.18 -12.02
CA LYS A 95 0.38 -10.59 -12.00
C LYS A 95 1.09 -11.37 -10.92
N PHE A 96 2.33 -11.00 -10.59
CA PHE A 96 3.06 -11.72 -9.56
C PHE A 96 2.42 -11.52 -8.18
N ARG A 97 2.54 -12.54 -7.34
CA ARG A 97 2.12 -12.50 -5.94
C ARG A 97 3.26 -12.96 -5.04
N VAL A 98 3.36 -12.35 -3.87
CA VAL A 98 4.24 -12.85 -2.81
C VAL A 98 3.39 -13.72 -1.90
N VAL A 99 3.78 -14.98 -1.73
CA VAL A 99 3.04 -15.97 -0.95
C VAL A 99 3.89 -16.53 0.18
N ALA A 100 3.22 -16.87 1.29
CA ALA A 100 3.79 -17.67 2.37
C ALA A 100 2.85 -18.84 2.68
N ASP A 101 3.38 -20.05 2.77
CA ASP A 101 2.59 -21.25 3.05
C ASP A 101 2.84 -21.74 4.48
N LEU A 102 1.83 -21.60 5.33
CA LEU A 102 1.82 -22.03 6.72
C LEU A 102 0.93 -23.26 6.93
N SER A 103 0.44 -23.91 5.87
CA SER A 103 -0.46 -25.08 5.97
C SER A 103 0.13 -26.27 6.74
N LYS A 104 1.47 -26.35 6.81
CA LYS A 104 2.21 -27.39 7.53
C LYS A 104 2.78 -26.91 8.87
N ALA A 105 2.61 -25.63 9.20
CA ALA A 105 3.14 -25.07 10.43
C ALA A 105 2.23 -25.42 11.61
N THR A 106 2.83 -25.66 12.76
CA THR A 106 2.13 -25.90 14.03
C THR A 106 2.05 -24.63 14.86
N GLU A 107 1.34 -24.69 15.98
CA GLU A 107 1.31 -23.63 16.99
C GLU A 107 2.74 -23.20 17.42
N GLY A 108 2.91 -21.91 17.69
CA GLY A 108 4.17 -21.30 18.07
C GLY A 108 4.65 -20.23 17.08
N THR A 109 5.87 -19.76 17.28
CA THR A 109 6.52 -18.79 16.38
C THR A 109 7.41 -19.53 15.39
N VAL A 110 7.20 -19.30 14.10
CA VAL A 110 7.93 -19.94 13.00
C VAL A 110 8.42 -18.90 12.00
N GLU A 111 9.63 -19.14 11.46
CA GLU A 111 10.13 -18.38 10.31
C GLU A 111 9.83 -19.12 9.01
N ILE A 112 9.16 -18.44 8.07
CA ILE A 112 8.79 -18.99 6.76
C ILE A 112 9.40 -18.15 5.63
N PRO A 113 9.98 -18.78 4.58
CA PRO A 113 10.44 -18.06 3.41
C PRO A 113 9.27 -17.58 2.55
N LEU A 114 9.41 -16.38 2.00
CA LEU A 114 8.49 -15.83 1.02
C LEU A 114 8.82 -16.33 -0.38
N LYS A 115 7.78 -16.66 -1.14
CA LYS A 115 7.89 -17.11 -2.53
C LYS A 115 7.18 -16.13 -3.46
N VAL A 116 7.70 -15.97 -4.66
CA VAL A 116 7.03 -15.21 -5.72
C VAL A 116 6.36 -16.19 -6.67
N GLU A 117 5.04 -16.09 -6.79
CA GLU A 117 4.23 -16.85 -7.74
C GLU A 117 3.80 -15.96 -8.91
N ASN A 118 3.46 -16.57 -10.06
CA ASN A 118 2.92 -15.88 -11.25
C ASN A 118 3.82 -14.77 -11.84
N LEU A 119 5.13 -14.87 -11.66
CA LEU A 119 6.09 -13.95 -12.28
C LEU A 119 6.21 -14.23 -13.79
N PRO A 120 6.09 -13.21 -14.67
CA PRO A 120 6.29 -13.40 -16.11
C PRO A 120 7.69 -13.91 -16.47
N SER A 121 7.78 -14.72 -17.51
CA SER A 121 9.04 -15.22 -18.04
C SER A 121 9.97 -14.07 -18.45
N GLY A 122 11.27 -14.20 -18.14
CA GLY A 122 12.27 -13.18 -18.44
C GLY A 122 12.41 -12.10 -17.37
N LEU A 123 11.67 -12.19 -16.27
CA LEU A 123 11.89 -11.43 -15.05
C LEU A 123 12.42 -12.34 -13.94
N THR A 124 13.24 -11.77 -13.06
CA THR A 124 13.68 -12.35 -11.80
C THR A 124 13.20 -11.46 -10.68
N ALA A 125 12.72 -12.03 -9.58
CA ALA A 125 12.21 -11.29 -8.43
C ALA A 125 13.01 -11.64 -7.17
N THR A 126 13.42 -10.62 -6.41
CA THR A 126 14.06 -10.77 -5.11
C THR A 126 13.23 -10.05 -4.06
N VAL A 127 12.73 -10.79 -3.07
CA VAL A 127 11.87 -10.25 -2.00
C VAL A 127 12.72 -9.84 -0.80
N THR A 128 12.41 -8.68 -0.22
CA THR A 128 13.04 -8.15 0.99
C THR A 128 11.96 -7.79 2.01
N PRO A 129 11.95 -8.41 3.21
CA PRO A 129 12.83 -9.51 3.64
C PRO A 129 12.52 -10.83 2.92
N GLN A 130 13.48 -11.77 2.88
CA GLN A 130 13.28 -13.08 2.25
C GLN A 130 12.46 -14.05 3.11
N LYS A 131 12.43 -13.83 4.42
CA LYS A 131 11.70 -14.60 5.41
C LYS A 131 10.93 -13.67 6.32
N ILE A 132 9.81 -14.16 6.83
CA ILE A 132 9.03 -13.49 7.87
C ILE A 132 8.88 -14.42 9.07
N SER A 133 8.89 -13.83 10.26
CA SER A 133 8.50 -14.51 11.50
C SER A 133 7.00 -14.36 11.68
N VAL A 134 6.30 -15.47 11.92
CA VAL A 134 4.85 -15.49 12.14
C VAL A 134 4.58 -16.23 13.45
N LYS A 135 3.80 -15.63 14.35
CA LYS A 135 3.23 -16.29 15.52
C LYS A 135 1.91 -16.93 15.11
N ILE A 136 1.75 -18.22 15.36
CA ILE A 136 0.54 -19.01 15.11
C ILE A 136 0.00 -19.46 16.45
N GLY A 137 -1.25 -19.15 16.74
CA GLY A 137 -1.93 -19.61 17.95
C GLY A 137 -3.35 -20.05 17.67
N LYS A 138 -3.95 -20.80 18.60
CA LYS A 138 -5.35 -21.22 18.50
C LYS A 138 -6.26 -20.00 18.49
N LYS A 139 -7.19 -19.98 17.54
CA LYS A 139 -8.16 -18.91 17.41
C LYS A 139 -9.19 -18.99 18.52
N ALA A 140 -9.39 -17.89 19.24
CA ALA A 140 -10.44 -17.76 20.23
C ALA A 140 -11.10 -16.37 20.12
N SER A 141 -12.33 -16.27 20.61
CA SER A 141 -13.09 -15.02 20.62
C SER A 141 -13.72 -14.76 21.98
N LYS A 142 -13.73 -13.49 22.40
CA LYS A 142 -14.34 -13.03 23.65
C LYS A 142 -15.10 -11.71 23.42
N LYS A 143 -16.22 -11.53 24.12
CA LYS A 143 -16.91 -10.23 24.17
C LYS A 143 -16.27 -9.33 25.23
N VAL A 144 -16.01 -8.08 24.84
CA VAL A 144 -15.32 -7.11 25.66
C VAL A 144 -16.08 -5.77 25.60
N GLU A 145 -16.11 -5.06 26.73
CA GLU A 145 -16.71 -3.73 26.81
C GLU A 145 -15.91 -2.71 25.99
N VAL A 146 -16.63 -1.82 25.30
CA VAL A 146 -16.05 -0.72 24.53
C VAL A 146 -16.00 0.54 25.40
N ARG A 147 -14.79 1.05 25.58
CA ARG A 147 -14.47 2.34 26.22
C ARG A 147 -14.16 3.38 25.16
N TYR A 148 -14.23 4.66 25.50
CA TYR A 148 -13.80 5.74 24.62
C TYR A 148 -12.46 6.30 25.10
N LEU A 149 -11.64 6.78 24.16
CA LEU A 149 -10.43 7.53 24.44
C LEU A 149 -10.46 8.84 23.65
N ILE A 150 -10.53 9.94 24.38
CA ILE A 150 -10.43 11.31 23.86
C ILE A 150 -9.29 11.96 24.64
N THR A 151 -8.30 12.49 23.93
CA THR A 151 -7.17 13.18 24.55
C THR A 151 -7.52 14.65 24.75
N ASP A 152 -7.02 15.27 25.82
CA ASP A 152 -7.27 16.69 26.10
C ASP A 152 -6.86 17.62 24.94
N SER A 153 -5.80 17.25 24.20
CA SER A 153 -5.35 17.98 23.00
C SER A 153 -6.37 18.00 21.85
N GLN A 154 -7.38 17.12 21.89
CA GLN A 154 -8.46 17.06 20.92
C GLN A 154 -9.68 17.87 21.34
N VAL A 155 -9.64 18.55 22.49
CA VAL A 155 -10.73 19.42 22.97
C VAL A 155 -10.27 20.86 22.89
N ALA A 156 -11.08 21.72 22.26
CA ALA A 156 -10.73 23.13 22.10
C ALA A 156 -10.71 23.87 23.44
N GLU A 157 -9.84 24.88 23.55
CA GLU A 157 -9.81 25.80 24.69
C GLU A 157 -11.20 26.46 24.83
N ASN A 158 -11.82 26.37 26.02
CA ASN A 158 -13.19 26.80 26.36
C ASN A 158 -14.34 25.81 26.07
N VAL A 159 -14.03 24.56 25.69
CA VAL A 159 -15.00 23.47 25.54
C VAL A 159 -14.79 22.44 26.64
N SER A 160 -15.89 21.98 27.25
CA SER A 160 -15.88 20.86 28.22
C SER A 160 -16.79 19.74 27.74
N ILE A 161 -16.35 18.49 27.90
CA ILE A 161 -17.17 17.32 27.54
C ILE A 161 -18.17 17.06 28.67
N SER A 162 -19.46 17.08 28.32
CA SER A 162 -20.56 16.79 29.24
C SER A 162 -20.99 15.33 29.24
N GLY A 163 -20.72 14.59 28.16
CA GLY A 163 -20.99 13.17 28.06
C GLY A 163 -20.55 12.59 26.72
N VAL A 164 -20.21 11.31 26.72
CA VAL A 164 -19.85 10.54 25.53
C VAL A 164 -20.74 9.31 25.46
N THR A 165 -21.35 9.09 24.30
CA THR A 165 -22.19 7.93 24.02
C THR A 165 -21.63 7.16 22.84
N LEU A 166 -21.40 5.87 23.03
CA LEU A 166 -21.04 4.93 21.97
C LEU A 166 -22.28 4.15 21.54
N GLU A 167 -22.45 3.97 20.24
CA GLU A 167 -23.52 3.14 19.67
C GLU A 167 -23.34 1.66 20.06
N ASN A 168 -22.13 1.14 19.92
CA ASN A 168 -21.77 -0.21 20.36
C ASN A 168 -21.04 -0.16 21.71
N LYS A 169 -21.66 -0.73 22.74
CA LYS A 169 -21.08 -0.84 24.09
C LYS A 169 -20.24 -2.11 24.29
N GLU A 170 -20.42 -3.09 23.41
CA GLU A 170 -19.69 -4.35 23.42
C GLU A 170 -19.16 -4.65 22.02
N ALA A 171 -17.99 -5.25 21.95
CA ALA A 171 -17.39 -5.75 20.72
C ALA A 171 -16.87 -7.17 20.92
N THR A 172 -16.90 -7.96 19.84
CA THR A 172 -16.29 -9.29 19.82
C THR A 172 -14.85 -9.16 19.36
N VAL A 173 -13.92 -9.60 20.18
CA VAL A 173 -12.49 -9.60 19.88
C VAL A 173 -12.06 -11.02 19.56
N THR A 174 -11.40 -11.20 18.42
CA THR A 174 -10.85 -12.49 17.98
C THR A 174 -9.33 -12.39 17.87
N SER A 175 -8.60 -13.30 18.50
CA SER A 175 -7.13 -13.35 18.49
C SER A 175 -6.64 -14.76 18.84
N ASP A 176 -5.33 -14.94 19.04
CA ASP A 176 -4.79 -16.14 19.67
C ASP A 176 -5.13 -16.19 21.17
N GLU A 177 -5.34 -17.38 21.73
CA GLU A 177 -5.72 -17.58 23.15
C GLU A 177 -4.80 -16.82 24.14
N GLU A 178 -3.49 -16.81 23.89
CA GLU A 178 -2.52 -16.13 24.75
C GLU A 178 -2.72 -14.61 24.72
N THR A 179 -2.80 -14.02 23.53
CA THR A 179 -3.06 -12.57 23.37
C THR A 179 -4.44 -12.20 23.90
N LEU A 180 -5.47 -13.01 23.63
CA LEU A 180 -6.84 -12.77 24.07
C LEU A 180 -6.95 -12.72 25.61
N SER A 181 -6.15 -13.50 26.32
CA SER A 181 -6.10 -13.48 27.80
C SER A 181 -5.56 -12.16 28.37
N LYS A 182 -4.74 -11.42 27.61
CA LYS A 182 -4.14 -10.15 28.01
C LYS A 182 -5.02 -8.94 27.67
N ILE A 183 -6.05 -9.12 26.84
CA ILE A 183 -6.96 -8.06 26.41
C ILE A 183 -7.91 -7.71 27.56
N GLU A 184 -7.87 -6.45 27.98
CA GLU A 184 -8.68 -5.94 29.08
C GLU A 184 -9.90 -5.16 28.58
N SER A 185 -9.72 -4.32 27.55
CA SER A 185 -10.81 -3.50 27.01
C SER A 185 -10.67 -3.27 25.50
N VAL A 186 -11.77 -2.86 24.86
CA VAL A 186 -11.74 -2.33 23.49
C VAL A 186 -11.92 -0.82 23.58
N VAL A 187 -11.12 -0.06 22.86
CA VAL A 187 -11.12 1.40 22.90
C VAL A 187 -11.55 1.95 21.55
N ALA A 188 -12.57 2.82 21.57
CA ALA A 188 -12.95 3.69 20.48
C ALA A 188 -12.08 4.95 20.51
N ILE A 189 -11.17 5.06 19.55
CA ILE A 189 -10.19 6.15 19.49
C ILE A 189 -10.70 7.25 18.57
N LEU A 190 -10.76 8.49 19.06
CA LEU A 190 -11.08 9.62 18.21
C LEU A 190 -9.96 9.84 17.18
N PRO A 191 -10.25 9.89 15.86
CA PRO A 191 -9.24 10.18 14.86
C PRO A 191 -8.43 11.46 15.16
N THR A 192 -7.12 11.40 14.98
CA THR A 192 -6.19 12.48 15.39
C THR A 192 -6.39 13.80 14.65
N ASN A 193 -7.05 13.77 13.49
CA ASN A 193 -7.41 14.94 12.70
C ASN A 193 -8.71 15.64 13.17
N VAL A 194 -9.37 15.14 14.21
CA VAL A 194 -10.61 15.70 14.74
C VAL A 194 -10.33 16.50 16.01
N ILE A 195 -10.83 17.74 16.03
CA ILE A 195 -10.84 18.62 17.21
C ILE A 195 -12.29 18.91 17.59
N ILE A 196 -12.63 18.67 18.85
CA ILE A 196 -13.95 18.87 19.43
C ILE A 196 -14.09 20.35 19.82
N THR A 197 -14.78 21.12 18.97
CA THR A 197 -15.14 22.54 19.21
C THR A 197 -16.58 22.71 19.68
N GLY A 198 -17.37 21.63 19.68
CA GLY A 198 -18.79 21.60 20.02
C GLY A 198 -19.32 20.16 20.02
N ASN A 199 -20.64 19.99 19.92
CA ASN A 199 -21.23 18.65 19.81
C ASN A 199 -20.70 17.93 18.56
N TYR A 200 -20.25 16.70 18.75
CA TYR A 200 -19.63 15.90 17.70
C TYR A 200 -20.35 14.56 17.55
N SER A 201 -20.47 14.10 16.32
CA SER A 201 -20.93 12.75 15.98
C SER A 201 -20.10 12.26 14.80
N GLY A 202 -19.41 11.13 14.98
CA GLY A 202 -18.58 10.55 13.93
C GLY A 202 -18.25 9.09 14.20
N THR A 203 -17.61 8.45 13.22
CA THR A 203 -17.12 7.07 13.36
C THR A 203 -15.75 7.05 14.03
N ALA A 204 -15.57 6.10 14.94
CA ALA A 204 -14.32 5.86 15.64
C ALA A 204 -13.90 4.40 15.45
N PRO A 205 -12.65 4.12 15.00
CA PRO A 205 -12.14 2.77 14.92
C PRO A 205 -12.05 2.14 16.31
N LEU A 206 -12.33 0.84 16.39
CA LEU A 206 -12.22 0.05 17.60
C LEU A 206 -10.90 -0.72 17.63
N GLN A 207 -10.17 -0.61 18.74
CA GLN A 207 -8.90 -1.31 18.95
C GLN A 207 -8.93 -2.07 20.28
N ALA A 208 -8.50 -3.32 20.28
CA ALA A 208 -8.35 -4.06 21.54
C ALA A 208 -7.03 -3.71 22.21
N VAL A 209 -7.08 -3.45 23.52
CA VAL A 209 -5.90 -3.06 24.31
C VAL A 209 -5.74 -3.95 25.54
N ASP A 210 -4.49 -4.08 25.99
CA ASP A 210 -4.17 -4.68 27.28
C ASP A 210 -4.41 -3.71 28.45
N GLY A 211 -4.17 -4.17 29.69
CA GLY A 211 -4.32 -3.34 30.90
C GLY A 211 -3.35 -2.16 31.00
N GLN A 212 -2.34 -2.08 30.13
CA GLN A 212 -1.42 -0.95 30.02
C GLN A 212 -1.82 0.02 28.91
N GLY A 213 -2.86 -0.29 28.14
CA GLY A 213 -3.31 0.50 26.99
C GLY A 213 -2.56 0.21 25.70
N ASN A 214 -1.74 -0.85 25.62
CA ASN A 214 -1.06 -1.22 24.39
C ASN A 214 -2.02 -1.95 23.45
N VAL A 215 -1.94 -1.62 22.15
CA VAL A 215 -2.78 -2.26 21.12
C VAL A 215 -2.35 -3.70 20.89
N MET A 216 -3.29 -4.63 21.01
CA MET A 216 -3.06 -6.06 20.85
C MET A 216 -3.44 -6.53 19.44
N PRO A 217 -2.66 -7.44 18.82
CA PRO A 217 -2.97 -7.99 17.51
C PRO A 217 -4.27 -8.79 17.57
N SER A 218 -5.34 -8.27 16.96
CA SER A 218 -6.67 -8.84 17.05
C SER A 218 -7.58 -8.35 15.93
N VAL A 219 -8.67 -9.08 15.70
CA VAL A 219 -9.78 -8.68 14.83
C VAL A 219 -10.97 -8.33 15.72
N VAL A 220 -11.42 -7.07 15.64
CA VAL A 220 -12.55 -6.54 16.43
C VAL A 220 -13.79 -6.44 15.54
N THR A 221 -14.93 -6.93 16.02
CA THR A 221 -16.22 -6.87 15.32
C THR A 221 -17.30 -6.25 16.23
N PRO A 222 -17.93 -5.13 15.84
CA PRO A 222 -17.66 -4.33 14.64
C PRO A 222 -16.26 -3.71 14.65
N PHE A 223 -15.74 -3.28 13.49
CA PHE A 223 -14.40 -2.67 13.39
C PHE A 223 -14.40 -1.17 13.75
N GLU A 224 -15.57 -0.54 13.74
CA GLU A 224 -15.79 0.85 14.13
C GLU A 224 -17.12 1.00 14.87
N THR A 225 -17.28 2.10 15.59
CA THR A 225 -18.55 2.48 16.25
C THR A 225 -18.84 3.95 16.01
N THR A 226 -20.11 4.34 15.99
CA THR A 226 -20.48 5.75 16.09
C THR A 226 -20.24 6.24 17.51
N MET A 227 -19.52 7.35 17.63
CA MET A 227 -19.28 8.07 18.87
C MET A 227 -19.95 9.44 18.82
N ARG A 228 -20.72 9.74 19.86
CA ARG A 228 -21.39 11.03 20.06
C ARG A 228 -20.83 11.71 21.30
N VAL A 229 -20.33 12.92 21.13
CA VAL A 229 -19.75 13.74 22.20
C VAL A 229 -20.63 14.96 22.40
N ASN A 230 -21.17 15.12 23.59
CA ASN A 230 -21.94 16.29 23.99
C ASN A 230 -21.02 17.24 24.76
N THR A 231 -21.07 18.53 24.44
CA THR A 231 -20.17 19.54 25.01
C THR A 231 -20.92 20.68 25.70
N LYS A 232 -20.23 21.38 26.58
CA LYS A 232 -20.65 22.65 27.17
C LYS A 232 -19.56 23.68 26.93
N THR A 233 -19.94 24.84 26.42
CA THR A 233 -19.06 25.99 26.24
C THR A 233 -19.21 26.96 27.40
N ALA A 234 -18.09 27.58 27.81
CA ALA A 234 -18.08 28.52 28.94
C ALA A 234 -18.97 29.77 28.71
N ASP A 235 -19.28 30.11 27.46
CA ASP A 235 -20.06 31.31 27.10
C ASP A 235 -21.59 31.09 27.04
N SER A 236 -22.11 29.87 27.27
CA SER A 236 -23.56 29.61 27.21
C SER A 236 -24.24 29.80 28.57
N SER A 237 -24.08 30.96 29.20
CA SER A 237 -25.04 31.47 30.18
C SER A 237 -26.05 32.38 29.47
N GLY A 238 -27.16 31.80 28.99
CA GLY A 238 -28.34 32.57 28.60
C GLY A 238 -28.98 32.18 27.27
N SER A 239 -29.99 31.31 27.31
CA SER A 239 -31.25 31.44 26.57
C SER A 239 -32.13 30.19 26.75
N SER A 240 -32.71 30.05 27.94
CA SER A 240 -33.97 29.33 28.08
C SER A 240 -35.10 30.24 27.60
N SER A 241 -35.51 30.12 26.33
CA SER A 241 -36.76 30.69 25.85
C SER A 241 -37.88 29.65 25.94
N SER A 242 -38.47 29.55 27.13
CA SER A 242 -39.82 29.01 27.27
C SER A 242 -40.80 30.00 26.63
N ASN A 243 -41.32 29.69 25.45
CA ASN A 243 -42.48 30.40 24.93
C ASN A 243 -43.73 29.54 25.16
N SER A 244 -44.43 29.86 26.24
CA SER A 244 -45.81 29.45 26.48
C SER A 244 -46.73 30.38 25.68
N SER A 245 -47.51 29.83 24.76
CA SER A 245 -48.73 30.48 24.30
C SER A 245 -49.81 29.44 24.00
N SER A 246 -50.70 29.32 24.97
CA SER A 246 -52.01 28.71 24.91
C SER A 246 -52.87 29.34 23.82
N ASN A 247 -53.32 28.54 22.85
CA ASN A 247 -54.47 28.88 22.01
C ASN A 247 -55.69 28.15 22.57
N THR A 248 -56.47 28.83 23.39
CA THR A 248 -57.85 28.46 23.66
C THR A 248 -58.75 29.08 22.60
N SER A 249 -59.38 28.20 21.84
CA SER A 249 -60.53 28.46 20.98
C SER A 249 -61.74 28.91 21.79
N SER A 250 -62.43 29.97 21.36
CA SER A 250 -63.88 30.07 21.53
C SER A 250 -64.52 30.83 20.38
N SER A 251 -65.44 30.11 19.77
CA SER A 251 -66.32 30.42 18.65
C SER A 251 -67.42 31.44 18.96
N ASN A 252 -67.58 32.37 18.02
CA ASN A 252 -68.82 32.69 17.27
C ASN A 252 -70.03 33.39 17.92
N LYS A 253 -70.45 34.44 17.17
CA LYS A 253 -71.79 34.94 16.82
C LYS A 253 -72.54 35.92 17.75
N ASN A 254 -73.07 36.96 17.08
CA ASN A 254 -74.26 37.79 17.31
C ASN A 254 -74.90 37.78 18.69
#